data_AF-A0A2X3H3E1-F1
#
_entry.id   AF-A0A2X3H3E1-F1
#
_cell.length_a   1.000
_cell.length_b   1.000
_cell.length_c   1.000
_cell.angle_alpha   90.00
_cell.angle_beta   90.00
_cell.angle_gamma   90.00
#
_symmetry.space_group_name_H-M   'P 1'
#
loop_
_entity.id
_entity.type
_entity.pdbx_description
1 polymer ?
#
loop_
_entity_poly.entity_id
_entity_poly.type
_entity_poly.pdbx_seq_one_letter_code
_entity_poly.pdbx_strand_id
1 'polypeptide(L)'
;MTIEPRTDGQLRLLTPVAGVPDEENLIVRAARLLMHAASESDRLPAGSGADISIDKRLPMGGGLGGGSSNAATVLVALNHLWGCGLSEDELATLGLQLGADVPVFVRGHAAFAEGVGEILTPVEPEEKWYLVAHPGVSIPTPIIFRDPELPRNTPRRSINTLLNCEFSNDCELIARKRFREVDAALSWLLEYAPSRLTGTGPVCLLNLTPNPLPVRCWTLPRHG
;
A
#
# COMPACT_ATOMS: atom_id res chain seq x y z
N MET A 1 13.42 -1.72 -6.19
CA MET A 1 13.85 -0.31 -6.14
C MET A 1 15.34 -0.33 -5.92
N THR A 2 16.08 0.54 -6.61
CA THR A 2 17.53 0.67 -6.53
C THR A 2 17.84 2.12 -6.18
N ILE A 3 18.77 2.33 -5.24
CA ILE A 3 19.17 3.65 -4.77
C ILE A 3 20.69 3.71 -4.79
N GLU A 4 21.24 4.73 -5.46
CA GLU A 4 22.66 5.01 -5.52
C GLU A 4 22.93 6.36 -4.83
N PRO A 5 23.66 6.39 -3.70
CA PRO A 5 23.97 7.64 -3.01
C PRO A 5 24.80 8.59 -3.88
N ARG A 6 24.52 9.88 -3.73
CA ARG A 6 25.28 10.98 -4.34
C ARG A 6 25.86 11.89 -3.27
N THR A 7 26.83 12.71 -3.67
CA THR A 7 27.53 13.67 -2.80
C THR A 7 27.39 15.13 -3.26
N ASP A 8 26.50 15.40 -4.21
CA ASP A 8 26.26 16.73 -4.79
C ASP A 8 24.92 17.37 -4.37
N GLY A 9 24.23 16.79 -3.39
CA GLY A 9 22.94 17.28 -2.88
C GLY A 9 21.76 17.01 -3.81
N GLN A 10 21.96 16.33 -4.94
CA GLN A 10 20.90 16.14 -5.94
C GLN A 10 20.06 14.90 -5.66
N LEU A 11 18.75 15.02 -5.89
CA LEU A 11 17.79 13.92 -5.87
C LEU A 11 17.24 13.72 -7.29
N ARG A 12 17.40 12.53 -7.85
CA ARG A 12 16.93 12.21 -9.20
C ARG A 12 16.16 10.91 -9.22
N LEU A 13 14.96 10.95 -9.79
CA LEU A 13 14.21 9.75 -10.14
C LEU A 13 14.57 9.38 -11.59
N LEU A 14 15.36 8.32 -11.77
CA LEU A 14 15.84 7.90 -13.09
C LEU A 14 14.78 7.14 -13.90
N THR A 15 13.75 6.63 -13.23
CA THR A 15 12.65 5.87 -13.84
C THR A 15 11.33 6.58 -13.57
N PRO A 16 10.87 7.48 -14.46
CA PRO A 16 9.59 8.15 -14.32
C PRO A 16 8.45 7.15 -14.23
N VAL A 17 7.48 7.43 -13.36
CA VAL A 17 6.25 6.63 -13.26
C VAL A 17 5.21 7.24 -14.20
N ALA A 18 4.72 6.45 -15.16
CA ALA A 18 3.76 6.93 -16.16
C ALA A 18 2.54 7.60 -15.50
N GLY A 19 2.23 8.83 -15.94
CA GLY A 19 1.09 9.60 -15.44
C GLY A 19 1.30 10.28 -14.08
N VAL A 20 2.51 10.25 -13.50
CA VAL A 20 2.84 10.95 -12.25
C VAL A 20 4.08 11.82 -12.47
N PRO A 21 3.94 13.16 -12.45
CA PRO A 21 5.09 14.05 -12.47
C PRO A 21 6.04 13.75 -11.30
N ASP A 22 7.36 13.91 -11.51
CA ASP A 22 8.37 13.62 -10.50
C ASP A 22 8.12 14.36 -9.18
N GLU A 23 7.66 15.62 -9.25
CA GLU A 23 7.32 16.45 -8.08
C GLU A 23 6.16 15.89 -7.25
N GLU A 24 5.23 15.18 -7.89
CA GLU A 24 4.08 14.54 -7.25
C GLU A 24 4.40 13.10 -6.84
N ASN A 25 5.50 12.53 -7.35
CA ASN A 25 5.90 11.17 -7.09
C ASN A 25 6.32 11.01 -5.62
N LEU A 26 5.65 10.08 -4.93
CA LEU A 26 5.90 9.78 -3.53
C LEU A 26 7.36 9.39 -3.24
N ILE A 27 8.10 8.87 -4.21
CA ILE A 27 9.55 8.61 -4.09
C ILE A 27 10.33 9.90 -3.88
N VAL A 28 10.14 10.88 -4.76
CA VAL A 28 10.86 12.16 -4.71
C VAL A 28 10.41 12.98 -3.50
N ARG A 29 9.10 12.99 -3.23
CA ARG A 29 8.54 13.65 -2.05
C ARG A 29 9.09 13.07 -0.74
N ALA A 30 9.19 11.74 -0.63
CA ALA A 30 9.78 11.09 0.54
C ALA A 30 11.26 11.44 0.72
N ALA A 31 12.04 11.38 -0.36
CA ALA A 31 13.46 11.70 -0.31
C ALA A 31 13.72 13.15 0.13
N ARG A 32 12.95 14.11 -0.41
CA ARG A 32 13.03 15.53 -0.02
C ARG A 32 12.56 15.77 1.41
N LEU A 33 11.48 15.13 1.83
CA LEU A 33 10.96 15.25 3.19
C LEU A 33 11.99 14.77 4.22
N LEU A 34 12.62 13.62 3.97
CA LEU A 34 13.70 13.12 4.82
C LEU A 34 14.91 14.05 4.81
N MET A 35 15.33 14.51 3.63
CA MET A 35 16.46 15.43 3.49
C MET A 35 16.24 16.71 4.30
N HIS A 36 15.03 17.29 4.23
CA HIS A 36 14.65 18.47 5.02
C HIS A 36 14.71 18.18 6.52
N ALA A 37 14.02 17.14 6.99
CA ALA A 37 13.94 16.82 8.42
C ALA A 37 15.32 16.48 9.03
N ALA A 38 16.16 15.76 8.29
CA ALA A 38 17.53 15.44 8.72
C ALA A 38 18.42 16.70 8.70
N SER A 39 18.22 17.62 7.76
CA SER A 39 18.95 18.89 7.73
C SER A 39 18.54 19.81 8.89
N GLU A 40 17.26 19.89 9.24
CA GLU A 40 16.77 20.70 10.37
C GLU A 40 17.29 20.22 11.72
N SER A 41 17.60 18.93 11.82
CA SER A 41 18.13 18.30 13.03
C SER A 41 19.65 18.12 13.03
N ASP A 42 20.35 18.72 12.05
CA ASP A 42 21.81 18.61 11.86
C ASP A 42 22.31 17.15 11.77
N ARG A 43 21.47 16.25 11.24
CA ARG A 43 21.76 14.83 11.04
C ARG A 43 22.05 14.47 9.59
N LEU A 44 21.95 15.42 8.66
CA LEU A 44 22.21 15.19 7.24
C LEU A 44 23.67 15.52 6.90
N PRO A 45 24.49 14.54 6.46
CA PRO A 45 25.84 14.84 5.99
C PRO A 45 25.83 15.80 4.78
N ALA A 46 26.82 16.68 4.72
CA ALA A 46 26.97 17.64 3.62
C ALA A 46 27.05 16.93 2.26
N GLY A 47 26.27 17.42 1.30
CA GLY A 47 26.22 16.87 -0.06
C GLY A 47 25.35 15.62 -0.22
N SER A 48 24.67 15.12 0.83
CA SER A 48 23.79 13.95 0.72
C SER A 48 22.79 14.09 -0.43
N GLY A 49 22.80 13.13 -1.36
CA GLY A 49 21.88 13.05 -2.49
C GLY A 49 21.66 11.59 -2.90
N ALA A 50 20.86 11.35 -3.94
CA ALA A 50 20.59 10.01 -4.44
C ALA A 50 20.06 10.00 -5.87
N ASP A 51 20.49 9.01 -6.65
CA ASP A 51 19.80 8.54 -7.85
C ASP A 51 18.89 7.36 -7.45
N ILE A 52 17.61 7.42 -7.83
CA ILE A 52 16.59 6.46 -7.42
C ILE A 52 15.94 5.86 -8.66
N SER A 53 15.84 4.53 -8.70
CA SER A 53 15.18 3.77 -9.77
C SER A 53 14.15 2.78 -9.19
N ILE A 54 13.02 2.62 -9.87
CA ILE A 54 11.96 1.70 -9.50
C ILE A 54 11.57 0.81 -10.67
N ASP A 55 11.68 -0.51 -10.46
CA ASP A 55 10.97 -1.50 -11.26
C ASP A 55 9.53 -1.62 -10.75
N LYS A 56 8.59 -0.98 -11.45
CA LYS A 56 7.20 -0.86 -11.00
C LYS A 56 6.38 -2.05 -11.49
N ARG A 57 6.23 -3.06 -10.63
CA ARG A 57 5.38 -4.24 -10.88
C ARG A 57 3.96 -4.12 -10.33
N LEU A 58 3.77 -3.32 -9.27
CA LEU A 58 2.44 -3.08 -8.68
C LEU A 58 1.64 -2.11 -9.55
N PRO A 59 0.31 -2.34 -9.71
CA PRO A 59 -0.55 -1.40 -10.42
C PRO A 59 -0.61 -0.04 -9.71
N MET A 60 -1.02 0.99 -10.44
CA MET A 60 -1.31 2.29 -9.86
C MET A 60 -2.60 2.21 -9.04
N GLY A 61 -2.55 2.63 -7.78
CA GLY A 61 -3.69 2.51 -6.87
C GLY A 61 -3.98 1.05 -6.51
N GLY A 62 -5.23 0.61 -6.67
CA GLY A 62 -5.58 -0.79 -6.47
C GLY A 62 -5.96 -1.19 -5.04
N GLY A 63 -5.69 -0.36 -4.05
CA GLY A 63 -5.82 -0.77 -2.64
C GLY A 63 -4.72 -1.72 -2.17
N LEU A 64 -3.57 -1.74 -2.86
CA LEU A 64 -2.38 -2.54 -2.51
C LEU A 64 -1.28 -1.72 -1.81
N GLY A 65 -1.50 -0.43 -1.56
CA GLY A 65 -0.52 0.42 -0.86
C GLY A 65 0.79 0.65 -1.63
N GLY A 66 0.82 0.43 -2.95
CA GLY A 66 2.07 0.43 -3.72
C GLY A 66 2.83 1.76 -3.70
N GLY A 67 2.13 2.90 -3.68
CA GLY A 67 2.76 4.22 -3.53
C GLY A 67 3.31 4.45 -2.13
N SER A 68 2.52 4.10 -1.11
CA SER A 68 2.91 4.21 0.30
C SER A 68 4.13 3.35 0.63
N SER A 69 4.19 2.12 0.10
CA SER A 69 5.34 1.24 0.18
C SER A 69 6.59 1.83 -0.47
N ASN A 70 6.44 2.52 -1.60
CA ASN A 70 7.56 3.21 -2.24
C ASN A 70 8.10 4.36 -1.37
N ALA A 71 7.21 5.20 -0.81
CA ALA A 71 7.61 6.26 0.12
C ALA A 71 8.35 5.70 1.35
N ALA A 72 7.76 4.71 2.02
CA ALA A 72 8.35 4.09 3.21
C ALA A 72 9.73 3.49 2.92
N THR A 73 9.86 2.77 1.80
CA THR A 73 11.14 2.18 1.38
C THR A 73 12.20 3.26 1.18
N VAL A 74 11.84 4.39 0.57
CA VAL A 74 12.75 5.53 0.37
C VAL A 74 13.17 6.15 1.70
N LEU A 75 12.22 6.38 2.61
CA LEU A 75 12.50 6.92 3.95
C LEU A 75 13.49 6.03 4.70
N VAL A 76 13.22 4.73 4.78
CA VAL A 76 14.06 3.76 5.50
C VAL A 76 15.43 3.63 4.83
N ALA A 77 15.48 3.46 3.51
CA ALA A 77 16.73 3.23 2.79
C ALA A 77 17.63 4.46 2.80
N LEU A 78 17.10 5.66 2.57
CA LEU A 78 17.90 6.89 2.58
C LEU A 78 18.33 7.27 3.99
N ASN A 79 17.50 7.05 5.02
CA ASN A 79 17.90 7.25 6.40
C ASN A 79 19.12 6.39 6.76
N HIS A 80 19.14 5.15 6.26
CA HIS A 80 20.29 4.26 6.41
C HIS A 80 21.49 4.69 5.58
N LEU A 81 21.31 4.94 4.27
CA LEU A 81 22.39 5.25 3.33
C LEU A 81 23.08 6.59 3.60
N TRP A 82 22.32 7.60 4.05
CA TRP A 82 22.86 8.89 4.46
C TRP A 82 23.32 8.90 5.92
N GLY A 83 23.03 7.85 6.70
CA GLY A 83 23.41 7.78 8.11
C GLY A 83 22.71 8.83 8.98
N CYS A 84 21.49 9.25 8.64
CA CYS A 84 20.77 10.29 9.38
C CYS A 84 20.35 9.86 10.79
N GLY A 85 20.21 8.55 11.04
CA GLY A 85 19.92 8.03 12.37
C GLY A 85 18.57 8.46 12.94
N LEU A 86 17.58 8.77 12.09
CA LEU A 86 16.20 8.95 12.55
C LEU A 86 15.66 7.60 13.03
N SER A 87 14.94 7.64 14.14
CA SER A 87 14.22 6.51 14.71
C SER A 87 13.07 6.06 13.83
N GLU A 88 12.59 4.83 14.03
CA GLU A 88 11.41 4.31 13.35
C GLU A 88 10.18 5.20 13.57
N ASP A 89 9.98 5.73 14.78
CA ASP A 89 8.86 6.62 15.10
C ASP A 89 8.96 7.97 14.39
N GLU A 90 10.15 8.55 14.27
CA GLU A 90 10.38 9.76 13.46
C GLU A 90 10.08 9.48 11.98
N LEU A 91 10.55 8.35 11.43
CA LEU A 91 10.26 7.97 10.05
C LEU A 91 8.77 7.70 9.80
N ALA A 92 8.08 7.07 10.74
CA ALA A 92 6.64 6.82 10.65
C ALA A 92 5.85 8.13 10.69
N THR A 93 6.30 9.09 11.52
CA THR A 93 5.70 10.44 11.61
C THR A 93 5.89 11.23 10.32
N LEU A 94 7.07 11.18 9.70
CA LEU A 94 7.30 11.76 8.37
C LEU A 94 6.45 11.06 7.31
N GLY A 95 6.40 9.72 7.36
CA GLY A 95 5.63 8.90 6.43
C GLY A 95 4.14 9.24 6.42
N LEU A 96 3.54 9.49 7.59
CA LEU A 96 2.12 9.84 7.71
C LEU A 96 1.75 11.10 6.90
N GLN A 97 2.67 12.05 6.73
CA GLN A 97 2.46 13.26 5.92
C GLN A 97 2.37 12.95 4.40
N LEU A 98 2.88 11.80 3.99
CA LEU A 98 2.89 11.34 2.59
C LEU A 98 1.69 10.44 2.30
N GLY A 99 1.21 9.67 3.29
CA GLY A 99 0.02 8.85 3.18
C GLY A 99 -0.26 8.01 4.43
N ALA A 100 -1.54 7.72 4.67
CA ALA A 100 -2.01 6.98 5.85
C ALA A 100 -1.40 5.58 6.00
N ASP A 101 -1.05 4.92 4.90
CA ASP A 101 -0.47 3.56 4.94
C ASP A 101 1.07 3.57 5.03
N VAL A 102 1.74 4.72 4.92
CA VAL A 102 3.22 4.76 4.94
C VAL A 102 3.78 4.28 6.30
N PRO A 103 3.20 4.64 7.46
CA PRO A 103 3.69 4.18 8.75
C PRO A 103 3.80 2.65 8.89
N VAL A 104 2.82 1.88 8.39
CA VAL A 104 2.86 0.41 8.52
C VAL A 104 4.01 -0.19 7.70
N PHE A 105 4.31 0.39 6.53
CA PHE A 105 5.46 -0.02 5.73
C PHE A 105 6.81 0.39 6.34
N VAL A 106 6.88 1.53 7.04
CA VAL A 106 8.09 1.95 7.77
C VAL A 106 8.41 0.97 8.89
N ARG A 107 7.40 0.57 9.68
CA ARG A 107 7.56 -0.35 10.81
C ARG A 107 7.82 -1.81 10.39
N GLY A 108 7.45 -2.19 9.17
CA GLY A 108 7.78 -3.50 8.60
C GLY A 108 7.07 -4.72 9.23
N HIS A 109 6.06 -4.49 10.07
CA HIS A 109 5.27 -5.55 10.70
C HIS A 109 3.79 -5.45 10.33
N ALA A 110 3.10 -6.60 10.28
CA ALA A 110 1.65 -6.61 10.19
C ALA A 110 1.07 -5.89 11.42
N ALA A 111 0.14 -4.98 11.19
CA ALA A 111 -0.39 -4.12 12.23
C ALA A 111 -1.89 -3.88 12.05
N PHE A 112 -2.59 -3.77 13.17
CA PHE A 112 -3.93 -3.21 13.24
C PHE A 112 -3.82 -1.69 13.33
N ALA A 113 -4.47 -1.00 12.40
CA ALA A 113 -4.47 0.45 12.33
C ALA A 113 -5.80 1.05 12.84
N GLU A 114 -5.72 2.04 13.73
CA GLU A 114 -6.83 2.88 14.16
C GLU A 114 -6.56 4.38 13.87
N GLY A 115 -7.54 5.23 14.18
CA GLY A 115 -7.47 6.66 13.90
C GLY A 115 -7.62 6.95 12.41
N VAL A 116 -6.73 7.78 11.89
CA VAL A 116 -6.52 8.02 10.45
C VAL A 116 -5.36 7.20 9.88
N GLY A 117 -4.88 6.18 10.62
CA GLY A 117 -3.75 5.31 10.24
C GLY A 117 -2.48 5.51 11.07
N GLU A 118 -2.52 6.42 12.05
CA GLU A 118 -1.39 6.78 12.91
C GLU A 118 -1.23 5.85 14.12
N ILE A 119 -2.30 5.21 14.58
CA ILE A 119 -2.26 4.31 15.73
C ILE A 119 -2.08 2.88 15.22
N LEU A 120 -0.85 2.37 15.26
CA LEU A 120 -0.51 1.03 14.83
C LEU A 120 -0.25 0.11 16.03
N THR A 121 -0.98 -1.00 16.10
CA THR A 121 -0.73 -2.08 17.06
C THR A 121 -0.26 -3.32 16.28
N PRO A 122 0.98 -3.81 16.50
CA PRO A 122 1.44 -5.04 15.85
C PRO A 122 0.53 -6.23 16.12
N VAL A 123 0.28 -7.04 15.09
CA VAL A 123 -0.55 -8.25 15.17
C VAL A 123 0.04 -9.33 14.26
N GLU A 124 -0.26 -10.59 14.57
CA GLU A 124 0.18 -11.76 13.78
C GLU A 124 -1.04 -12.45 13.17
N PRO A 125 -1.60 -11.94 12.05
CA PRO A 125 -2.67 -12.63 11.35
C PRO A 125 -2.14 -13.92 10.71
N GLU A 126 -3.03 -14.88 10.45
CA GLU A 126 -2.68 -16.11 9.74
C GLU A 126 -2.13 -15.79 8.33
N GLU A 127 -0.93 -16.28 8.03
CA GLU A 127 -0.30 -16.13 6.72
C GLU A 127 -0.96 -17.06 5.70
N LYS A 128 -1.55 -16.48 4.64
CA LYS A 128 -2.28 -17.21 3.60
C LYS A 128 -1.74 -16.89 2.23
N TRP A 129 -2.02 -17.79 1.29
CA TRP A 129 -1.81 -17.51 -0.12
C TRP A 129 -3.00 -16.73 -0.67
N TYR A 130 -2.72 -15.75 -1.53
CA TYR A 130 -3.76 -14.93 -2.14
C TYR A 130 -3.65 -14.97 -3.66
N LEU A 131 -4.79 -15.18 -4.34
CA LEU A 131 -4.92 -14.79 -5.74
C LEU A 131 -5.35 -13.33 -5.77
N VAL A 132 -4.54 -12.49 -6.42
CA VAL A 132 -4.74 -11.04 -6.51
C VAL A 132 -5.27 -10.71 -7.91
N ALA A 133 -6.55 -10.32 -7.99
CA ALA A 133 -7.20 -10.00 -9.26
C ALA A 133 -7.39 -8.48 -9.41
N HIS A 134 -6.90 -7.92 -10.51
CA HIS A 134 -7.15 -6.52 -10.87
C HIS A 134 -8.16 -6.46 -12.03
N PRO A 135 -9.39 -5.97 -11.82
CA PRO A 135 -10.48 -6.03 -12.81
C PRO A 135 -10.35 -5.04 -13.98
N GLY A 136 -9.27 -4.26 -14.04
CA GLY A 136 -8.95 -3.40 -15.20
C GLY A 136 -9.60 -2.01 -15.16
N VAL A 137 -10.31 -1.66 -14.09
CA VAL A 137 -10.89 -0.33 -13.86
C VAL A 137 -10.04 0.48 -12.89
N SER A 138 -10.02 1.80 -12.99
CA SER A 138 -9.36 2.68 -12.01
C SER A 138 -10.40 3.27 -11.06
N ILE A 139 -10.16 3.14 -9.74
CA ILE A 139 -11.05 3.68 -8.70
C ILE A 139 -10.27 4.67 -7.84
N PRO A 140 -10.44 5.98 -8.07
CA PRO A 140 -9.91 6.99 -7.16
C PRO A 140 -10.55 6.86 -5.77
N THR A 141 -9.71 6.74 -4.74
CA THR A 141 -10.11 6.66 -3.33
C THR A 141 -11.18 7.70 -2.91
N PRO A 142 -11.12 8.97 -3.35
CA PRO A 142 -12.16 9.95 -3.01
C PRO A 142 -13.56 9.61 -3.54
N ILE A 143 -13.69 8.84 -4.62
CA ILE A 143 -15.01 8.46 -5.16
C ILE A 143 -15.76 7.57 -4.17
N ILE A 144 -15.08 6.56 -3.61
CA ILE A 144 -15.67 5.66 -2.62
C ILE A 144 -15.99 6.42 -1.32
N PHE A 145 -15.03 7.20 -0.80
CA PHE A 145 -15.23 7.94 0.46
C PHE A 145 -16.28 9.06 0.39
N ARG A 146 -16.60 9.57 -0.81
CA ARG A 146 -17.67 10.57 -1.01
C ARG A 146 -19.04 9.94 -1.27
N ASP A 147 -19.13 8.62 -1.42
CA ASP A 147 -20.40 7.97 -1.70
C ASP A 147 -21.36 8.12 -0.50
N PRO A 148 -22.58 8.60 -0.69
CA PRO A 148 -23.54 8.80 0.41
C PRO A 148 -23.96 7.48 1.06
N GLU A 149 -23.86 6.35 0.35
CA GLU A 149 -24.28 5.03 0.84
C GLU A 149 -23.15 4.28 1.56
N LEU A 150 -21.92 4.82 1.59
CA LEU A 150 -20.81 4.20 2.29
C LEU A 150 -21.11 4.06 3.79
N PRO A 151 -21.00 2.85 4.38
CA PRO A 151 -21.12 2.66 5.82
C PRO A 151 -20.11 3.51 6.59
N ARG A 152 -20.58 4.30 7.56
CA ARG A 152 -19.75 5.21 8.39
C ARG A 152 -20.01 5.06 9.89
N ASN A 153 -20.82 4.08 10.26
CA ASN A 153 -21.31 3.84 11.61
C ASN A 153 -21.00 2.42 12.10
N THR A 154 -20.04 1.74 11.48
CA THR A 154 -19.54 0.44 11.93
C THR A 154 -19.01 0.57 13.36
N PRO A 155 -19.51 -0.20 14.34
CA PRO A 155 -19.11 -0.05 15.74
C PRO A 155 -17.61 -0.29 15.94
N ARG A 156 -16.97 0.61 16.69
CA ARG A 156 -15.60 0.39 17.17
C ARG A 156 -15.59 -0.85 18.08
N ARG A 157 -14.68 -1.77 17.80
CA ARG A 157 -14.54 -3.06 18.49
C ARG A 157 -13.08 -3.25 18.87
N SER A 158 -12.82 -4.09 19.88
CA SER A 158 -11.45 -4.43 20.26
C SER A 158 -10.79 -5.29 19.18
N ILE A 159 -9.46 -5.26 19.12
CA ILE A 159 -8.65 -6.09 18.21
C ILE A 159 -9.02 -7.57 18.37
N ASN A 160 -9.16 -8.05 19.63
CA ASN A 160 -9.53 -9.43 19.91
C ASN A 160 -10.91 -9.80 19.34
N THR A 161 -11.89 -8.90 19.42
CA THR A 161 -13.19 -9.13 18.78
C THR A 161 -13.06 -9.20 17.27
N LEU A 162 -12.31 -8.27 16.67
CA LEU A 162 -12.15 -8.19 15.22
C LEU A 162 -11.45 -9.41 14.64
N LEU A 163 -10.37 -9.89 15.28
CA LEU A 163 -9.63 -11.09 14.85
C LEU A 163 -10.46 -12.38 14.89
N ASN A 164 -11.49 -12.43 15.73
CA ASN A 164 -12.39 -13.58 15.87
C ASN A 164 -13.73 -13.42 15.13
N CYS A 165 -13.91 -12.31 14.40
CA CYS A 165 -15.09 -12.06 13.57
C CYS A 165 -14.79 -12.37 12.10
N GLU A 166 -15.84 -12.54 11.31
CA GLU A 166 -15.69 -12.61 9.86
C GLU A 166 -15.12 -11.29 9.31
N PHE A 167 -14.02 -11.39 8.55
CA PHE A 167 -13.40 -10.23 7.94
C PHE A 167 -14.24 -9.75 6.77
N SER A 168 -14.48 -8.45 6.72
CA SER A 168 -15.22 -7.77 5.66
C SER A 168 -14.58 -6.40 5.40
N ASN A 169 -14.93 -5.78 4.26
CA ASN A 169 -14.48 -4.44 3.90
C ASN A 169 -15.72 -3.58 3.61
N ASP A 170 -15.94 -2.54 4.43
CA ASP A 170 -17.11 -1.65 4.29
C ASP A 170 -17.16 -0.93 2.93
N CYS A 171 -16.02 -0.77 2.25
CA CYS A 171 -15.96 -0.19 0.90
C CYS A 171 -16.44 -1.15 -0.19
N GLU A 172 -16.49 -2.46 0.07
CA GLU A 172 -16.79 -3.49 -0.92
C GLU A 172 -18.18 -3.30 -1.52
N LEU A 173 -19.19 -3.03 -0.69
CA LEU A 173 -20.56 -2.82 -1.14
C LEU A 173 -20.64 -1.69 -2.18
N ILE A 174 -19.95 -0.58 -1.92
CA ILE A 174 -19.94 0.58 -2.81
C ILE A 174 -19.15 0.29 -4.08
N ALA A 175 -17.97 -0.33 -3.96
CA ALA A 175 -17.16 -0.68 -5.12
C ALA A 175 -17.91 -1.61 -6.08
N ARG A 176 -18.59 -2.66 -5.56
CA ARG A 176 -19.42 -3.57 -6.37
C ARG A 176 -20.61 -2.85 -7.01
N LYS A 177 -21.30 -1.99 -6.26
CA LYS A 177 -22.46 -1.25 -6.76
C LYS A 177 -22.12 -0.26 -7.88
N ARG A 178 -20.96 0.40 -7.78
CA ARG A 178 -20.55 1.46 -8.71
C ARG A 178 -19.73 0.96 -9.89
N PHE A 179 -19.02 -0.16 -9.76
CA PHE A 179 -18.10 -0.68 -10.77
C PHE A 179 -18.41 -2.15 -11.08
N ARG A 180 -19.01 -2.39 -12.25
CA ARG A 180 -19.46 -3.74 -12.66
C ARG A 180 -18.30 -4.71 -12.82
N GLU A 181 -17.12 -4.22 -13.20
CA GLU A 181 -15.91 -5.01 -13.35
C GLU A 181 -15.43 -5.56 -12.00
N VAL A 182 -15.57 -4.78 -10.92
CA VAL A 182 -15.29 -5.22 -9.55
C VAL A 182 -16.30 -6.28 -9.12
N ASP A 183 -17.59 -6.05 -9.36
CA ASP A 183 -18.64 -7.02 -9.02
C ASP A 183 -18.49 -8.34 -9.79
N ALA A 184 -18.17 -8.28 -11.08
CA ALA A 184 -17.92 -9.45 -11.91
C ALA A 184 -16.70 -10.23 -11.40
N ALA A 185 -15.60 -9.54 -11.08
CA ALA A 185 -14.40 -10.19 -10.53
C ALA A 185 -14.66 -10.83 -9.17
N LEU A 186 -15.31 -10.12 -8.23
CA LEU A 186 -15.65 -10.69 -6.93
C LEU A 186 -16.63 -11.87 -7.04
N SER A 187 -17.65 -11.74 -7.88
CA SER A 187 -18.62 -12.82 -8.10
C SER A 187 -17.94 -14.08 -8.63
N TRP A 188 -17.03 -13.93 -9.61
CA TRP A 188 -16.25 -15.05 -10.12
C TRP A 188 -15.34 -15.67 -9.07
N LEU A 189 -14.62 -14.86 -8.28
CA LEU A 189 -13.71 -15.36 -7.24
C LEU A 189 -14.45 -16.08 -6.10
N LEU A 190 -15.63 -15.57 -5.70
CA LEU A 190 -16.46 -16.15 -4.64
C LEU A 190 -16.98 -17.55 -4.97
N GLU A 191 -17.01 -17.95 -6.24
CA GLU A 191 -17.33 -19.33 -6.64
C GLU A 191 -16.27 -20.35 -6.15
N TYR A 192 -15.05 -19.90 -5.85
CA TYR A 192 -13.93 -20.78 -5.52
C TYR A 192 -13.50 -20.71 -4.06
N ALA A 193 -13.49 -19.51 -3.47
CA ALA A 193 -13.06 -19.32 -2.08
C ALA A 193 -13.49 -17.94 -1.53
N PRO A 194 -13.43 -17.73 -0.19
CA PRO A 194 -13.71 -16.44 0.43
C PRO A 194 -12.86 -15.34 -0.21
N SER A 195 -13.53 -14.34 -0.76
CA SER A 195 -12.91 -13.29 -1.55
C SER A 195 -13.45 -11.93 -1.16
N ARG A 196 -12.59 -10.91 -1.18
CA ARG A 196 -12.91 -9.55 -0.71
C ARG A 196 -12.19 -8.47 -1.48
N LEU A 197 -12.70 -7.24 -1.41
CA LEU A 197 -11.99 -6.05 -1.85
C LEU A 197 -10.83 -5.70 -0.89
N THR A 198 -9.71 -5.21 -1.43
CA THR A 198 -8.65 -4.56 -0.62
C THR A 198 -8.66 -3.04 -0.78
N GLY A 199 -8.44 -2.30 0.32
CA GLY A 199 -8.56 -0.84 0.36
C GLY A 199 -9.92 -0.36 -0.18
N THR A 200 -9.89 0.67 -1.02
CA THR A 200 -11.05 1.17 -1.78
C THR A 200 -11.21 0.50 -3.16
N GLY A 201 -10.47 -0.58 -3.41
CA GLY A 201 -10.42 -1.26 -4.70
C GLY A 201 -9.47 -0.60 -5.71
N PRO A 202 -9.50 -1.05 -6.97
CA PRO A 202 -10.32 -2.13 -7.54
C PRO A 202 -9.89 -3.57 -7.22
N VAL A 203 -8.74 -3.80 -6.58
CA VAL A 203 -8.18 -5.15 -6.46
C VAL A 203 -9.05 -6.01 -5.54
N CYS A 204 -9.24 -7.25 -5.97
CA CYS A 204 -9.96 -8.29 -5.26
C CYS A 204 -8.98 -9.38 -4.85
N LEU A 205 -9.07 -9.82 -3.60
CA LEU A 205 -8.24 -10.87 -3.02
C LEU A 205 -9.09 -12.11 -2.82
N LEU A 206 -8.67 -13.23 -3.39
CA LEU A 206 -9.20 -14.55 -3.07
C LEU A 206 -8.26 -15.26 -2.12
N ASN A 207 -8.80 -15.72 -1.00
CA ASN A 207 -8.03 -16.34 0.07
C ASN A 207 -7.87 -17.85 -0.18
N LEU A 208 -6.65 -18.30 -0.45
CA LEU A 208 -6.33 -19.70 -0.66
C LEU A 208 -5.90 -20.31 0.67
N THR A 209 -6.73 -21.20 1.20
CA THR A 209 -6.30 -22.07 2.30
C THR A 209 -5.39 -23.16 1.71
N PRO A 210 -4.20 -23.41 2.28
CA PRO A 210 -3.37 -24.52 1.86
C PRO A 210 -4.03 -25.83 2.30
N ASN A 211 -4.93 -26.36 1.48
CA ASN A 211 -5.36 -27.76 1.57
C ASN A 211 -4.87 -28.48 0.31
N PRO A 212 -4.23 -29.66 0.39
CA PRO A 212 -3.66 -30.34 -0.75
C PRO A 212 -4.79 -31.05 -1.52
N LEU A 213 -5.44 -30.33 -2.41
CA LEU A 213 -6.25 -30.93 -3.46
C LEU A 213 -5.57 -30.67 -4.80
N PRO A 214 -5.54 -31.67 -5.70
CA PRO A 214 -4.58 -31.71 -6.79
C PRO A 214 -4.78 -30.50 -7.70
N VAL A 215 -3.69 -29.81 -7.96
CA VAL A 215 -3.58 -28.75 -8.95
C VAL A 215 -4.18 -29.26 -10.26
N ARG A 216 -5.44 -28.94 -10.55
CA ARG A 216 -5.97 -29.06 -11.90
C ARG A 216 -5.24 -28.00 -12.70
N CYS A 217 -4.35 -28.44 -13.58
CA CYS A 217 -3.64 -27.59 -14.52
C CYS A 217 -4.63 -26.62 -15.18
N TRP A 218 -4.43 -25.33 -14.90
CA TRP A 218 -5.16 -24.23 -15.49
C TRP A 218 -4.83 -24.16 -16.98
N THR A 219 -5.80 -24.44 -17.83
CA THR A 219 -5.77 -24.01 -19.23
C THR A 219 -6.93 -23.05 -19.42
N LEU A 220 -6.59 -21.77 -19.64
CA LEU A 220 -7.56 -20.77 -20.10
C LEU A 220 -8.16 -21.27 -21.44
N PRO A 221 -9.49 -21.32 -21.60
CA PRO A 221 -10.07 -21.64 -22.89
C PRO A 221 -9.69 -20.53 -23.87
N ARG A 222 -8.94 -20.89 -24.91
CA ARG A 222 -8.77 -20.03 -26.08
C ARG A 222 -10.13 -19.99 -26.78
N HIS A 223 -10.76 -18.83 -26.80
CA HIS A 223 -11.90 -18.58 -27.68
C HIS A 223 -11.44 -18.72 -29.13
N GLY A 224 -12.13 -19.58 -29.88
CA GLY A 224 -12.05 -19.69 -31.34
C GLY A 224 -13.14 -18.87 -32.00
#